data_AF-A0A931XC38-F1
#
_entry.id   AF-A0A931XC38-F1
#
_cell.length_a   1.000
_cell.length_b   1.000
_cell.length_c   1.000
_cell.angle_alpha   90.00
_cell.angle_beta   90.00
_cell.angle_gamma   90.00
#
_symmetry.space_group_name_H-M   'P 1'
#
loop_
_entity.id
_entity.type
_entity.pdbx_description
1 polymer ?
#
loop_
_entity_poly.entity_id
_entity_poly.type
_entity_poly.pdbx_seq_one_letter_code
_entity_poly.pdbx_strand_id
1 'polypeptide(L)'
;MFSQIDNPLYNDTLAIKYGADIYGMKAYTLVILKTGSNNTQDKEFLNKCFSGHFSNMERMEKEGKLILAGPLSKNDAQYRGIFIIQNTDKEQVIIDLEKDMSISEKVLSYELYQWFGSAALPAYLPDSEKIWKNKP
;
A
#
# COMPACT_ATOMS: atom_id res chain seq x y z
N MET A 1 -1.89 18.39 -34.14
CA MET A 1 -1.51 16.96 -34.13
C MET A 1 -0.28 16.87 -33.23
N PHE A 2 -0.42 16.38 -31.99
CA PHE A 2 0.73 16.21 -31.11
C PHE A 2 1.51 15.00 -31.62
N SER A 3 2.76 15.19 -32.05
CA SER A 3 3.65 14.08 -32.43
C SER A 3 3.87 13.22 -31.20
N GLN A 4 3.45 11.97 -31.26
CA GLN A 4 3.82 10.98 -30.26
C GLN A 4 5.33 10.74 -30.39
N ILE A 5 6.08 10.93 -29.32
CA ILE A 5 7.51 10.64 -29.27
C ILE A 5 7.64 9.19 -28.82
N ASP A 6 8.13 8.33 -29.69
CA ASP A 6 8.41 6.94 -29.33
C ASP A 6 9.54 6.90 -28.31
N ASN A 7 9.34 6.14 -27.23
CA ASN A 7 10.36 5.98 -26.20
C ASN A 7 11.41 4.94 -26.67
N PRO A 8 12.66 5.34 -26.97
CA PRO A 8 13.69 4.41 -27.42
C PRO A 8 14.11 3.40 -26.34
N LEU A 9 13.73 3.63 -25.09
CA LEU A 9 13.96 2.73 -23.95
C LEU A 9 12.76 1.83 -23.64
N TYR A 10 11.72 1.85 -24.48
CA TYR A 10 10.55 0.99 -24.28
C TYR A 10 10.95 -0.48 -24.25
N ASN A 11 10.41 -1.20 -23.26
CA ASN A 11 10.63 -2.61 -23.05
C ASN A 11 9.27 -3.28 -22.84
N ASP A 12 8.79 -3.97 -23.86
CA ASP A 12 7.50 -4.65 -23.89
C ASP A 12 7.40 -5.76 -22.83
N THR A 13 8.50 -6.47 -22.59
CA THR A 13 8.59 -7.52 -21.59
C THR A 13 8.34 -6.95 -20.18
N LEU A 14 8.93 -5.79 -19.87
CA LEU A 14 8.67 -5.11 -18.59
C LEU A 14 7.26 -4.54 -18.53
N ALA A 15 6.76 -3.96 -19.62
CA ALA A 15 5.39 -3.43 -19.68
C ALA A 15 4.35 -4.54 -19.41
N ILE A 16 4.50 -5.70 -20.06
CA ILE A 16 3.63 -6.87 -19.85
C ILE A 16 3.78 -7.40 -18.42
N LYS A 17 5.03 -7.59 -17.94
CA LYS A 17 5.31 -8.08 -16.58
C LYS A 17 4.60 -7.25 -15.51
N TYR A 18 4.60 -5.93 -15.66
CA TYR A 18 4.04 -5.02 -14.67
C TYR A 18 2.58 -4.64 -14.95
N GLY A 19 2.00 -5.04 -16.09
CA GLY A 19 0.63 -4.72 -16.47
C GLY A 19 0.45 -3.24 -16.80
N ALA A 20 1.44 -2.65 -17.47
CA ALA A 20 1.43 -1.26 -17.87
C ALA A 20 0.51 -1.01 -19.07
N ASP A 21 -0.15 0.14 -19.08
CA ASP A 21 -0.76 0.70 -20.29
C ASP A 21 0.31 1.30 -21.23
N ILE A 22 -0.14 1.95 -22.31
CA ILE A 22 0.74 2.58 -23.31
C ILE A 22 1.60 3.73 -22.74
N TYR A 23 1.26 4.23 -21.55
CA TYR A 23 1.99 5.31 -20.86
C TYR A 23 2.92 4.77 -19.75
N GLY A 24 3.01 3.45 -19.56
CA GLY A 24 3.80 2.88 -18.47
C GLY A 24 3.07 2.87 -17.12
N MET A 25 1.75 3.07 -17.11
CA MET A 25 0.95 3.32 -15.91
C MET A 25 -0.08 2.20 -15.67
N LYS A 26 -0.56 2.09 -14.43
CA LYS A 26 -1.75 1.27 -14.11
C LYS A 26 -2.46 1.77 -12.86
N ALA A 27 -3.67 1.26 -12.65
CA ALA A 27 -4.46 1.54 -11.46
C ALA A 27 -4.02 0.69 -10.26
N TYR A 28 -4.08 1.32 -9.09
CA TYR A 28 -3.81 0.77 -7.77
C TYR A 28 -4.89 1.28 -6.81
N THR A 29 -4.99 0.66 -5.62
CA THR A 29 -5.72 1.27 -4.51
C THR A 29 -4.74 1.98 -3.58
N LEU A 30 -4.86 3.31 -3.48
CA LEU A 30 -4.23 4.11 -2.44
C LEU A 30 -5.09 4.05 -1.18
N VAL A 31 -4.48 3.65 -0.08
CA VAL A 31 -5.08 3.67 1.25
C VAL A 31 -4.42 4.77 2.05
N ILE A 32 -5.20 5.66 2.64
CA ILE A 32 -4.74 6.62 3.64
C ILE A 32 -5.23 6.16 5.00
N LEU A 33 -4.31 5.81 5.89
CA LEU A 33 -4.62 5.43 7.26
C LEU A 33 -4.81 6.68 8.13
N LYS A 34 -5.76 6.61 9.07
CA LYS A 34 -6.10 7.69 10.00
C LYS A 34 -6.27 7.10 11.41
N THR A 35 -6.30 7.96 12.42
CA THR A 35 -6.74 7.54 13.76
C THR A 35 -8.20 7.07 13.69
N GLY A 36 -8.51 5.92 14.29
CA GLY A 36 -9.86 5.39 14.35
C GLY A 36 -10.67 5.94 15.52
N SER A 37 -11.88 5.43 15.72
CA SER A 37 -12.79 5.89 16.78
C SER A 37 -12.50 5.27 18.17
N ASN A 38 -11.65 4.24 18.24
CA ASN A 38 -11.29 3.59 19.48
C ASN A 38 -10.26 4.44 20.24
N ASN A 39 -10.70 4.99 21.38
CA ASN A 39 -9.91 5.88 22.24
C ASN A 39 -9.35 5.17 23.48
N THR A 40 -9.21 3.85 23.45
CA THR A 40 -8.60 3.09 24.54
C THR A 40 -7.19 3.59 24.87
N GLN A 41 -6.85 3.53 26.16
CA GLN A 41 -5.51 3.84 26.66
C GLN A 41 -4.78 2.58 27.16
N ASP A 42 -5.38 1.41 26.99
CA ASP A 42 -4.77 0.13 27.34
C ASP A 42 -3.58 -0.16 26.40
N LYS A 43 -2.38 -0.07 26.97
CA LYS A 43 -1.12 -0.28 26.24
C LYS A 43 -0.96 -1.72 25.76
N GLU A 44 -1.41 -2.72 26.53
CA GLU A 44 -1.29 -4.13 26.13
C GLU A 44 -2.19 -4.41 24.94
N PHE A 45 -3.42 -3.90 24.98
CA PHE A 45 -4.36 -3.99 23.87
C PHE A 45 -3.83 -3.28 22.61
N LEU A 46 -3.32 -2.06 22.74
CA LEU A 46 -2.76 -1.31 21.60
C LEU A 46 -1.56 -2.03 21.00
N ASN A 47 -0.64 -2.55 21.83
CA ASN A 47 0.49 -3.33 21.36
C ASN A 47 0.05 -4.58 20.59
N LYS A 48 -1.00 -5.26 21.05
CA LYS A 48 -1.58 -6.41 20.33
C LYS A 48 -2.17 -5.99 18.98
N CYS A 49 -2.88 -4.86 18.92
CA CYS A 49 -3.43 -4.32 17.68
C CYS A 49 -2.33 -4.03 16.65
N PHE A 50 -1.26 -3.34 17.06
CA PHE A 50 -0.17 -3.01 16.14
C PHE A 50 0.69 -4.23 15.75
N SER A 51 0.88 -5.21 16.63
CA SER A 51 1.47 -6.50 16.22
C SER A 51 0.62 -7.19 15.14
N GLY A 52 -0.71 -7.11 15.26
CA GLY A 52 -1.64 -7.58 14.22
C GLY A 52 -1.53 -6.78 12.92
N HIS A 53 -1.36 -5.46 13.00
CA HIS A 53 -1.13 -4.57 11.86
C HIS A 53 0.09 -5.00 11.04
N PHE A 54 1.26 -5.13 11.69
CA PHE A 54 2.48 -5.54 11.01
C PHE A 54 2.39 -6.97 10.45
N SER A 55 1.74 -7.89 11.18
CA SER A 55 1.50 -9.26 10.70
C SER A 55 0.65 -9.28 9.43
N ASN A 56 -0.38 -8.42 9.33
CA ASN A 56 -1.20 -8.32 8.12
C ASN A 56 -0.44 -7.67 6.97
N MET A 57 0.41 -6.66 7.23
CA MET A 57 1.29 -6.09 6.22
C MET A 57 2.22 -7.15 5.63
N GLU A 58 2.91 -7.92 6.46
CA GLU A 58 3.79 -9.01 6.01
C GLU A 58 3.04 -10.06 5.17
N ARG A 59 1.79 -10.38 5.57
CA ARG A 59 0.94 -11.29 4.80
C ARG A 59 0.64 -10.71 3.42
N MET A 60 0.19 -9.45 3.35
CA MET A 60 -0.15 -8.81 2.08
C MET A 60 1.07 -8.63 1.17
N GLU A 61 2.26 -8.36 1.71
CA GLU A 61 3.51 -8.32 0.94
C GLU A 61 3.84 -9.70 0.34
N LYS A 62 3.79 -10.77 1.15
CA LYS A 62 4.01 -12.15 0.68
C LYS A 62 3.00 -12.61 -0.37
N GLU A 63 1.75 -12.14 -0.27
CA GLU A 63 0.71 -12.37 -1.26
C GLU A 63 0.85 -11.49 -2.52
N GLY A 64 1.85 -10.59 -2.58
CA GLY A 64 2.06 -9.67 -3.70
C GLY A 64 0.98 -8.59 -3.82
N LYS A 65 0.23 -8.34 -2.74
CA LYS A 65 -0.86 -7.37 -2.71
C LYS A 65 -0.40 -5.99 -2.26
N LEU A 66 0.46 -5.91 -1.25
CA LEU A 66 0.99 -4.65 -0.73
C LEU A 66 2.26 -4.29 -1.49
N ILE A 67 2.22 -3.19 -2.23
CA ILE A 67 3.36 -2.70 -3.04
C ILE A 67 4.19 -1.70 -2.28
N LEU A 68 3.57 -0.88 -1.42
CA LEU A 68 4.24 0.11 -0.62
C LEU A 68 3.46 0.32 0.67
N ALA A 69 4.20 0.46 1.78
CA ALA A 69 3.68 0.90 3.06
C ALA A 69 4.63 1.88 3.72
N GLY A 70 4.08 2.90 4.38
CA GLY A 70 4.90 3.82 5.15
C GLY A 70 4.10 4.76 6.05
N PRO A 71 4.65 5.15 7.21
CA PRO A 71 4.02 6.12 8.09
C PRO A 71 4.10 7.53 7.49
N LEU A 72 3.08 8.33 7.75
CA LEU A 72 3.12 9.76 7.49
C LEU A 72 3.62 10.49 8.74
N SER A 73 4.43 11.52 8.53
CA SER A 73 4.79 12.45 9.60
C SER A 73 3.55 13.17 10.13
N LYS A 74 3.63 13.72 11.35
CA LYS A 74 2.54 14.52 11.92
C LYS A 74 2.09 15.60 10.92
N ASN A 75 0.79 15.68 10.72
CA ASN A 75 0.16 16.57 9.74
C ASN A 75 -1.22 16.99 10.26
N ASP A 76 -1.74 18.10 9.72
CA ASP A 76 -3.01 18.70 10.16
C ASP A 76 -4.23 17.82 9.84
N ALA A 77 -4.12 16.97 8.81
CA ALA A 77 -5.16 16.00 8.44
C ALA A 77 -5.19 14.74 9.33
N GLN A 78 -4.27 14.64 10.30
CA GLN A 78 -4.14 13.50 11.22
C GLN A 78 -3.95 12.14 10.52
N TYR A 79 -3.42 12.16 9.30
CA TYR A 79 -3.10 10.94 8.57
C TYR A 79 -1.89 10.23 9.21
N ARG A 80 -1.97 8.90 9.28
CA ARG A 80 -1.04 8.03 10.02
C ARG A 80 -0.08 7.30 9.10
N GLY A 81 -0.51 6.97 7.88
CA GLY A 81 0.29 6.21 6.94
C GLY A 81 -0.40 6.03 5.60
N ILE A 82 0.33 5.47 4.66
CA ILE A 82 -0.16 5.15 3.32
C ILE A 82 0.11 3.68 3.01
N PHE A 83 -0.83 3.06 2.30
CA PHE A 83 -0.59 1.81 1.56
C PHE A 83 -0.86 2.01 0.08
N ILE A 84 -0.08 1.36 -0.77
CA ILE A 84 -0.40 1.16 -2.19
C ILE A 84 -0.64 -0.32 -2.40
N ILE A 85 -1.88 -0.67 -2.74
CA ILE A 85 -2.32 -2.05 -2.96
C ILE A 85 -2.48 -2.30 -4.45
N GLN A 86 -1.99 -3.44 -4.93
CA GLN A 86 -2.03 -3.82 -6.34
C GLN A 86 -3.45 -4.04 -6.87
N ASN A 87 -4.37 -4.52 -6.03
CA ASN A 87 -5.75 -4.78 -6.42
C ASN A 87 -6.58 -3.49 -6.43
N THR A 88 -7.45 -3.34 -7.43
CA THR A 88 -8.41 -2.24 -7.58
C THR A 88 -9.83 -2.63 -7.18
N ASP A 89 -10.10 -3.92 -6.95
CA ASP A 89 -11.38 -4.37 -6.39
C ASP A 89 -11.51 -3.93 -4.93
N LYS A 90 -12.43 -2.98 -4.72
CA LYS A 90 -12.68 -2.36 -3.42
C LYS A 90 -13.09 -3.39 -2.37
N GLU A 91 -13.92 -4.37 -2.70
CA GLU A 91 -14.42 -5.35 -1.73
C GLU A 91 -13.28 -6.25 -1.26
N GLN A 92 -12.45 -6.72 -2.20
CA GLN A 92 -11.30 -7.55 -1.87
C GLN A 92 -10.24 -6.78 -1.06
N VAL A 93 -10.03 -5.49 -1.36
CA VAL A 93 -9.15 -4.63 -0.57
C VAL A 93 -9.67 -4.46 0.85
N ILE A 94 -10.96 -4.21 1.03
CA ILE A 94 -11.57 -4.11 2.37
C ILE A 94 -11.38 -5.43 3.14
N ILE A 95 -11.63 -6.58 2.52
CA ILE A 95 -11.42 -7.90 3.16
C ILE A 95 -9.97 -8.07 3.62
N ASP A 96 -8.99 -7.61 2.84
CA ASP A 96 -7.59 -7.70 3.21
C ASP A 96 -7.18 -6.69 4.31
N LEU A 97 -7.79 -5.50 4.33
CA LEU A 97 -7.58 -4.50 5.38
C LEU A 97 -8.23 -4.92 6.71
N GLU A 98 -9.44 -5.48 6.71
CA GLU A 98 -10.15 -5.87 7.95
C GLU A 98 -9.51 -7.06 8.69
N LYS A 99 -8.54 -7.75 8.07
CA LYS A 99 -7.68 -8.74 8.76
C LYS A 99 -6.65 -8.11 9.68
N ASP A 100 -6.44 -6.80 9.57
CA ASP A 100 -5.64 -6.01 10.50
C ASP A 100 -6.44 -5.71 11.76
N MET A 101 -5.96 -6.19 12.91
CA MET A 101 -6.61 -5.95 14.20
C MET A 101 -6.71 -4.45 14.53
N SER A 102 -5.74 -3.63 14.13
CA SER A 102 -5.81 -2.18 14.37
C SER A 102 -6.98 -1.54 13.60
N ILE A 103 -7.37 -2.08 12.46
CA ILE A 103 -8.50 -1.62 11.66
C ILE A 103 -9.81 -2.17 12.21
N SER A 104 -9.91 -3.48 12.41
CA SER A 104 -11.17 -4.12 12.87
C SER A 104 -11.57 -3.69 14.29
N GLU A 105 -10.60 -3.42 15.16
CA GLU A 105 -10.80 -2.85 16.50
C GLU A 105 -10.94 -1.31 16.49
N LYS A 106 -10.94 -0.69 15.30
CA LYS A 106 -11.12 0.75 15.08
C LYS A 106 -10.06 1.62 15.78
N VAL A 107 -8.87 1.09 16.01
CA VAL A 107 -7.69 1.87 16.46
C VAL A 107 -7.17 2.72 15.30
N LEU A 108 -7.17 2.15 14.09
CA LEU A 108 -6.98 2.84 12.82
C LEU A 108 -8.29 2.84 12.04
N SER A 109 -8.44 3.84 11.19
CA SER A 109 -9.44 3.88 10.12
C SER A 109 -8.75 4.19 8.79
N TYR A 110 -9.46 4.11 7.67
CA TYR A 110 -8.86 4.30 6.37
C TYR A 110 -9.77 5.02 5.37
N GLU A 111 -9.15 5.66 4.38
CA GLU A 111 -9.78 6.16 3.16
C GLU A 111 -9.20 5.42 1.95
N LEU A 112 -10.05 5.06 0.98
CA LEU A 112 -9.66 4.34 -0.22
C LEU A 112 -9.83 5.23 -1.46
N TYR A 113 -8.78 5.29 -2.27
CA TYR A 113 -8.76 6.01 -3.53
C TYR A 113 -8.24 5.10 -4.64
N GLN A 114 -8.90 5.11 -5.79
CA GLN A 114 -8.31 4.56 -7.00
C GLN A 114 -7.24 5.53 -7.47
N TRP A 115 -6.00 5.06 -7.50
CA TRP A 115 -4.84 5.87 -7.84
C TRP A 115 -4.14 5.29 -9.06
N PHE A 116 -3.89 6.14 -10.05
CA PHE A 116 -3.18 5.78 -11.27
C PHE A 116 -1.71 6.17 -11.12
N GLY A 117 -0.83 5.19 -11.17
CA GLY A 117 0.59 5.35 -10.88
C GLY A 117 1.48 4.56 -11.83
N SER A 118 2.80 4.72 -11.69
CA SER A 118 3.76 3.97 -12.50
C SER A 118 3.58 2.47 -12.29
N ALA A 119 3.38 1.72 -13.38
CA ALA A 119 3.27 0.27 -13.31
C ALA A 119 4.54 -0.39 -12.76
N ALA A 120 5.68 0.29 -12.89
CA ALA A 120 6.98 -0.19 -12.44
C ALA A 120 7.17 -0.14 -10.90
N LEU A 121 6.21 0.35 -10.12
CA LEU A 121 6.35 0.39 -8.64
C LEU A 121 6.77 -0.95 -8.02
N PRO A 122 6.22 -2.12 -8.38
CA PRO A 122 6.65 -3.40 -7.79
C PRO A 122 8.11 -3.77 -8.10
N ALA A 123 8.79 -3.07 -9.02
CA ALA A 123 10.19 -3.33 -9.37
C ALA A 123 11.17 -3.06 -8.24
N TYR A 124 10.83 -2.18 -7.27
CA TYR A 124 11.72 -1.90 -6.14
C TYR A 124 11.65 -2.97 -5.04
N LEU A 125 10.58 -3.79 -4.98
CA LEU A 125 10.36 -4.76 -3.91
C LEU A 125 11.55 -5.72 -3.69
N PRO A 126 12.19 -6.30 -4.72
CA PRO A 126 13.36 -7.16 -4.53
C PRO A 126 14.55 -6.45 -3.88
N ASP A 127 14.67 -5.14 -4.07
CA ASP A 127 15.74 -4.36 -3.44
C ASP A 127 15.33 -3.88 -2.06
N SER A 128 14.04 -3.59 -1.83
CA SER A 128 13.47 -3.29 -0.51
C SER A 128 13.80 -4.37 0.52
N GLU A 129 13.77 -5.64 0.11
CA GLU A 129 14.12 -6.78 0.98
C GLU A 129 15.60 -6.81 1.39
N LYS A 130 16.49 -6.15 0.64
CA LYS A 130 17.94 -6.23 0.82
C LYS A 130 18.52 -5.06 1.62
N ILE A 131 17.75 -3.98 1.83
CA ILE A 131 18.29 -2.70 2.34
C ILE A 131 18.08 -2.49 3.85
N TRP A 132 17.19 -3.24 4.50
CA TRP A 132 16.97 -3.10 5.94
C TRP A 132 17.99 -3.93 6.73
N LYS A 133 18.46 -3.40 7.87
CA LYS A 133 19.39 -4.10 8.78
C LYS A 133 18.66 -4.89 9.86
N ASN A 134 17.55 -4.34 10.33
CA ASN A 134 16.62 -4.98 11.27
C ASN A 134 15.26 -5.01 10.58
N LYS A 135 14.51 -6.09 10.79
CA LYS A 135 13.17 -6.20 10.23
C LYS A 135 12.30 -5.08 10.85
N PRO A 136 11.72 -4.20 10.03
CA PRO A 136 10.85 -3.13 10.52
C PRO A 136 9.57 -3.67 11.18
#